data_AF-A0A8J1LP52-F1
#
_entry.id   AF-A0A8J1LP52-F1
#
_cell.length_a   1.000
_cell.length_b   1.000
_cell.length_c   1.000
_cell.angle_alpha   90.00
_cell.angle_beta   90.00
_cell.angle_gamma   90.00
#
_symmetry.space_group_name_H-M   'P 1'
#
loop_
_entity.id
_entity.type
_entity.pdbx_description
1 polymer ?
#
loop_
_entity_poly.entity_id
_entity_poly.type
_entity_poly.pdbx_seq_one_letter_code
_entity_poly.pdbx_strand_id
1 'polypeptide(L)'
;MDEAEYGRFVDWDKMEAGGQEQSPKVLSCTDFQELKQMARQGHWAKSHTLRAKVYQKLIKEIPCRTVTPDASVYRDIVGKIVGKRSASSLPLPEFVDDRQIPSYSLNSEGTGAVRKIISCISNQFPDISFCPALPSLVALLLHYSQDEAECFENVSRILACNDPNRRLVDQTFLAFESSCMTFGDLAGKYCQGPHKLMVAVSEDVLELYSDWQRWIFGELPFAYITRVFDVFLVEGYKVLFRVALALLKFFHKVRGGQPMESNNVKRDLQMFVRDLNKCVTPEKLLEKAFAIRLFSRKEIQLLQMANEKALQQKGITVKQKRVQSPVRQNVHLAVHAENFTSEIVSVKEMRDIWSWIPERFALSQPLLLFTNREHGNSLSRFYLHCEGHEPTLLLIKTTNQEVCGAFLSTDWSERKRSGNKLSFFGTGECFVFRLQPEVERYEWVVIKHPELGKVNSSSADKEANSSQSDKDGIDPSSRLSPFLATRHFNLPSKTASMFMAGSIDCIIIGGGDGQALYLDPDLNYGRTSHCNTFNNQPLCSETFQISIIEVWGFKDNMNNDGAHSALH
;
A
#
# COMPACT_ATOMS: atom_id res chain seq x y z
N MET A 1 -38.70 9.15 -21.01
CA MET A 1 -39.12 10.17 -20.02
C MET A 1 -38.29 10.12 -18.75
N ASP A 2 -37.70 8.96 -18.38
CA ASP A 2 -36.83 8.82 -17.18
C ASP A 2 -35.35 9.25 -17.37
N GLU A 3 -34.85 9.36 -18.60
CA GLU A 3 -33.50 9.91 -18.88
C GLU A 3 -33.39 11.42 -18.57
N ALA A 4 -34.52 12.12 -18.47
CA ALA A 4 -34.56 13.55 -18.15
C ALA A 4 -34.31 13.85 -16.67
N GLU A 5 -34.49 12.87 -15.76
CA GLU A 5 -34.34 13.06 -14.31
C GLU A 5 -32.87 13.02 -13.86
N TYR A 6 -32.04 12.19 -14.51
CA TYR A 6 -30.61 12.03 -14.21
C TYR A 6 -29.83 12.12 -15.52
N GLY A 7 -29.18 13.25 -15.78
CA GLY A 7 -28.55 13.51 -17.08
C GLY A 7 -28.30 14.97 -17.44
N ARG A 8 -28.80 15.91 -16.64
CA ARG A 8 -28.67 17.36 -16.87
C ARG A 8 -27.23 17.82 -17.13
N PHE A 9 -26.28 17.23 -16.43
CA PHE A 9 -24.86 17.61 -16.50
C PHE A 9 -24.06 16.82 -17.54
N VAL A 10 -24.71 15.89 -18.25
CA VAL A 10 -24.07 14.95 -19.17
C VAL A 10 -24.18 15.46 -20.60
N ASP A 11 -23.07 15.35 -21.33
CA ASP A 11 -22.98 15.50 -22.77
C ASP A 11 -23.18 14.12 -23.41
N TRP A 12 -24.43 13.81 -23.75
CA TRP A 12 -24.84 12.49 -24.26
C TRP A 12 -24.21 12.14 -25.60
N ASP A 13 -23.84 13.15 -26.42
CA ASP A 13 -23.16 12.94 -27.70
C ASP A 13 -21.74 12.40 -27.51
N LYS A 14 -21.12 12.70 -26.36
CA LYS A 14 -19.80 12.18 -25.96
C LYS A 14 -19.88 10.91 -25.13
N MET A 15 -21.06 10.47 -24.72
CA MET A 15 -21.21 9.25 -23.93
C MET A 15 -21.26 8.05 -24.87
N GLU A 16 -20.40 7.04 -24.67
CA GLU A 16 -20.47 5.81 -25.45
C GLU A 16 -21.86 5.17 -25.27
N ALA A 17 -22.58 4.95 -26.38
CA ALA A 17 -23.96 4.47 -26.37
C ALA A 17 -24.07 3.08 -25.71
N GLY A 18 -24.56 3.04 -24.47
CA GLY A 18 -24.97 1.81 -23.80
C GLY A 18 -26.30 1.31 -24.40
N GLY A 19 -26.30 0.11 -24.97
CA GLY A 19 -27.48 -0.48 -25.62
C GLY A 19 -28.73 -0.56 -24.72
N GLN A 20 -29.88 -0.55 -25.39
CA GLN A 20 -31.26 -0.48 -24.88
C GLN A 20 -31.59 -1.28 -23.60
N GLU A 21 -32.54 -0.69 -22.85
CA GLU A 21 -33.11 -1.10 -21.57
C GLU A 21 -33.71 -2.51 -21.54
N GLN A 22 -33.11 -3.41 -20.75
CA GLN A 22 -33.76 -4.62 -20.22
C GLN A 22 -33.36 -4.91 -18.76
N SER A 23 -33.09 -3.87 -17.96
CA SER A 23 -32.80 -4.05 -16.52
C SER A 23 -34.03 -3.70 -15.67
N PRO A 24 -34.29 -4.41 -14.56
CA PRO A 24 -35.42 -4.14 -13.68
C PRO A 24 -35.39 -2.70 -13.17
N LYS A 25 -36.57 -2.06 -13.10
CA LYS A 25 -36.70 -0.63 -12.75
C LYS A 25 -36.37 -0.30 -11.29
N VAL A 26 -36.28 -1.30 -10.42
CA VAL A 26 -36.08 -1.15 -8.97
C VAL A 26 -35.18 -2.29 -8.45
N LEU A 27 -34.23 -1.95 -7.58
CA LEU A 27 -33.38 -2.91 -6.90
C LEU A 27 -34.04 -3.35 -5.58
N SER A 28 -34.65 -4.54 -5.55
CA SER A 28 -35.36 -5.09 -4.37
C SER A 28 -34.45 -5.79 -3.35
N CYS A 29 -33.16 -5.95 -3.65
CA CYS A 29 -32.20 -6.67 -2.81
C CYS A 29 -31.82 -5.88 -1.55
N THR A 30 -31.84 -6.55 -0.40
CA THR A 30 -31.36 -6.07 0.90
C THR A 30 -30.21 -6.92 1.47
N ASP A 31 -29.97 -8.11 0.92
CA ASP A 31 -28.84 -8.95 1.34
C ASP A 31 -27.51 -8.42 0.78
N PHE A 32 -26.50 -8.34 1.65
CA PHE A 32 -25.20 -7.77 1.28
C PHE A 32 -24.40 -8.65 0.31
N GLN A 33 -24.49 -9.98 0.42
CA GLN A 33 -23.74 -10.89 -0.46
C GLN A 33 -24.34 -10.91 -1.86
N GLU A 34 -25.66 -10.91 -1.95
CA GLU A 34 -26.38 -10.81 -3.23
C GLU A 34 -26.10 -9.47 -3.90
N LEU A 35 -26.20 -8.35 -3.16
CA LEU A 35 -25.88 -7.01 -3.67
C LEU A 35 -24.46 -6.90 -4.22
N LYS A 36 -23.51 -7.51 -3.52
CA LYS A 36 -22.11 -7.62 -3.95
C LYS A 36 -21.96 -8.44 -5.23
N GLN A 37 -22.66 -9.56 -5.35
CA GLN A 37 -22.65 -10.37 -6.57
C GLN A 37 -23.23 -9.58 -7.77
N MET A 38 -24.35 -8.91 -7.57
CA MET A 38 -25.00 -8.06 -8.59
C MET A 38 -24.07 -6.93 -9.06
N ALA A 39 -23.39 -6.24 -8.13
CA ALA A 39 -22.43 -5.18 -8.46
C ALA A 39 -21.29 -5.69 -9.35
N ARG A 40 -20.70 -6.83 -8.97
CA ARG A 40 -19.60 -7.46 -9.71
C ARG A 40 -20.03 -7.93 -11.10
N GLN A 41 -21.24 -8.46 -11.23
CA GLN A 41 -21.82 -8.91 -12.50
C GLN A 41 -22.32 -7.75 -13.39
N GLY A 42 -22.38 -6.54 -12.87
CA GLY A 42 -22.80 -5.36 -13.63
C GLY A 42 -24.30 -5.31 -13.87
N HIS A 43 -25.10 -5.72 -12.88
CA HIS A 43 -26.55 -5.82 -13.01
C HIS A 43 -27.23 -4.50 -13.42
N TRP A 44 -26.70 -3.36 -12.94
CA TRP A 44 -27.17 -2.02 -13.31
C TRP A 44 -26.22 -1.31 -14.29
N ALA A 45 -25.30 -2.04 -14.92
CA ALA A 45 -24.27 -1.42 -15.75
C ALA A 45 -24.83 -0.67 -16.96
N LYS A 46 -25.92 -1.19 -17.52
CA LYS A 46 -26.54 -0.76 -18.77
C LYS A 46 -27.64 0.30 -18.59
N SER A 47 -28.09 0.57 -17.37
CA SER A 47 -29.14 1.55 -17.11
C SER A 47 -28.60 2.71 -16.28
N HIS A 48 -28.60 3.89 -16.89
CA HIS A 48 -28.18 5.13 -16.25
C HIS A 48 -29.07 5.46 -15.04
N THR A 49 -30.38 5.41 -15.24
CA THR A 49 -31.38 5.69 -14.19
C THR A 49 -31.34 4.66 -13.06
N LEU A 50 -31.19 3.36 -13.36
CA LEU A 50 -31.08 2.34 -12.31
C LEU A 50 -29.81 2.56 -11.49
N ARG A 51 -28.68 2.85 -12.14
CA ARG A 51 -27.42 3.16 -11.45
C ARG A 51 -27.56 4.37 -10.54
N ALA A 52 -28.20 5.45 -10.99
CA ALA A 52 -28.46 6.63 -10.17
C ALA A 52 -29.24 6.29 -8.90
N LYS A 53 -30.34 5.54 -9.04
CA LYS A 53 -31.16 5.07 -7.89
C LYS A 53 -30.36 4.17 -6.94
N VAL A 54 -29.50 3.30 -7.47
CA VAL A 54 -28.63 2.44 -6.66
C VAL A 54 -27.59 3.26 -5.90
N TYR A 55 -26.95 4.24 -6.56
CA TYR A 55 -25.94 5.09 -5.92
C TYR A 55 -26.56 5.89 -4.78
N GLN A 56 -27.72 6.50 -5.03
CA GLN A 56 -28.48 7.22 -4.00
C GLN A 56 -28.79 6.31 -2.80
N LYS A 57 -29.30 5.10 -3.03
CA LYS A 57 -29.57 4.13 -1.95
C LYS A 57 -28.30 3.77 -1.16
N LEU A 58 -27.23 3.35 -1.85
CA LEU A 58 -25.98 2.92 -1.21
C LEU A 58 -25.30 4.05 -0.42
N ILE A 59 -25.26 5.25 -0.98
CA ILE A 59 -24.60 6.41 -0.37
C ILE A 59 -25.40 6.90 0.84
N LYS A 60 -26.74 6.87 0.77
CA LYS A 60 -27.61 7.20 1.90
C LYS A 60 -27.44 6.26 3.09
N GLU A 61 -27.02 5.02 2.86
CA GLU A 61 -26.75 4.02 3.91
C GLU A 61 -25.33 4.13 4.52
N ILE A 62 -24.44 4.99 3.99
CA ILE A 62 -23.09 5.17 4.54
C ILE A 62 -23.18 5.71 5.97
N PRO A 63 -22.54 5.07 6.97
CA PRO A 63 -22.46 5.62 8.32
C PRO A 63 -21.58 6.87 8.31
N CYS A 64 -22.14 7.99 8.78
CA CYS A 64 -21.47 9.30 8.77
C CYS A 64 -21.33 9.86 10.19
N ARG A 65 -20.42 10.83 10.36
CA ARG A 65 -20.35 11.63 11.60
C ARG A 65 -21.67 12.39 11.84
N THR A 66 -21.97 12.66 13.11
CA THR A 66 -23.25 13.26 13.55
C THR A 66 -23.62 14.54 12.79
N VAL A 67 -22.63 15.40 12.50
CA VAL A 67 -22.82 16.63 11.73
C VAL A 67 -22.28 16.41 10.32
N THR A 68 -23.16 16.00 9.41
CA THR A 68 -22.84 15.82 7.98
C THR A 68 -23.72 16.76 7.16
N PRO A 69 -23.13 17.68 6.37
CA PRO A 69 -23.87 18.56 5.46
C PRO A 69 -24.72 17.77 4.46
N ASP A 70 -25.92 18.27 4.19
CA ASP A 70 -26.88 17.68 3.25
C ASP A 70 -27.21 18.64 2.09
N ALA A 71 -28.15 18.26 1.24
CA ALA A 71 -28.56 19.08 0.11
C ALA A 71 -29.17 20.45 0.52
N SER A 72 -29.76 20.57 1.70
CA SER A 72 -30.28 21.86 2.20
C SER A 72 -29.15 22.83 2.51
N VAL A 73 -28.09 22.34 3.16
CA VAL A 73 -26.88 23.13 3.45
C VAL A 73 -26.27 23.69 2.17
N TYR A 74 -26.17 22.87 1.10
CA TYR A 74 -25.67 23.34 -0.18
C TYR A 74 -26.45 24.55 -0.73
N ARG A 75 -27.78 24.43 -0.75
CA ARG A 75 -28.68 25.47 -1.26
C ARG A 75 -28.50 26.80 -0.51
N ASP A 76 -28.22 26.73 0.79
CA ASP A 76 -28.03 27.91 1.64
C ASP A 76 -26.67 28.59 1.48
N ILE A 77 -25.62 27.85 1.11
CA ILE A 77 -24.23 28.35 1.09
C ILE A 77 -23.72 28.67 -0.32
N VAL A 78 -24.19 27.99 -1.36
CA VAL A 78 -23.61 28.09 -2.72
C VAL A 78 -23.60 29.53 -3.24
N GLY A 79 -24.71 30.26 -3.06
CA GLY A 79 -24.80 31.65 -3.49
C GLY A 79 -23.83 32.59 -2.76
N LYS A 80 -23.59 32.32 -1.47
CA LYS A 80 -22.65 33.11 -0.64
C LYS A 80 -21.19 32.83 -1.00
N ILE A 81 -20.86 31.57 -1.28
CA ILE A 81 -19.50 31.12 -1.59
C ILE A 81 -19.10 31.49 -3.02
N VAL A 82 -19.97 31.24 -4.00
CA VAL A 82 -19.69 31.49 -5.43
C VAL A 82 -19.83 32.98 -5.75
N GLY A 83 -20.78 33.67 -5.11
CA GLY A 83 -21.08 35.07 -5.37
C GLY A 83 -21.45 35.32 -6.83
N LYS A 84 -20.94 36.41 -7.42
CA LYS A 84 -21.16 36.79 -8.83
C LYS A 84 -20.15 36.18 -9.81
N ARG A 85 -19.27 35.28 -9.35
CA ARG A 85 -18.21 34.71 -10.20
C ARG A 85 -18.81 33.74 -11.23
N SER A 86 -18.25 33.72 -12.43
CA SER A 86 -18.60 32.70 -13.41
C SER A 86 -18.13 31.33 -12.93
N ALA A 87 -18.98 30.30 -13.04
CA ALA A 87 -18.67 28.95 -12.61
C ALA A 87 -17.40 28.39 -13.29
N SER A 88 -17.15 28.75 -14.56
CA SER A 88 -15.96 28.32 -15.32
C SER A 88 -14.65 28.94 -14.82
N SER A 89 -14.72 30.06 -14.11
CA SER A 89 -13.56 30.82 -13.60
C SER A 89 -13.21 30.52 -12.14
N LEU A 90 -13.98 29.65 -11.47
CA LEU A 90 -13.75 29.33 -10.06
C LEU A 90 -12.45 28.51 -9.90
N PRO A 91 -11.48 29.01 -9.11
CA PRO A 91 -10.27 28.25 -8.82
C PRO A 91 -10.63 27.02 -7.97
N LEU A 92 -9.90 25.92 -8.19
CA LEU A 92 -10.02 24.76 -7.32
C LEU A 92 -9.21 24.99 -6.04
N PRO A 93 -9.67 24.47 -4.88
CA PRO A 93 -8.92 24.53 -3.62
C PRO A 93 -7.57 23.82 -3.71
N GLU A 94 -6.59 24.29 -2.93
CA GLU A 94 -5.22 23.75 -2.96
C GLU A 94 -5.14 22.25 -2.59
N PHE A 95 -6.05 21.76 -1.75
CA PHE A 95 -6.06 20.37 -1.32
C PHE A 95 -6.35 19.37 -2.46
N VAL A 96 -6.83 19.80 -3.64
CA VAL A 96 -7.00 18.90 -4.80
C VAL A 96 -5.74 18.77 -5.65
N ASP A 97 -4.62 19.37 -5.24
CA ASP A 97 -3.29 19.15 -5.84
C ASP A 97 -3.21 19.45 -7.35
N ASP A 98 -3.81 20.56 -7.78
CA ASP A 98 -3.87 20.98 -9.19
C ASP A 98 -4.42 19.91 -10.15
N ARG A 99 -5.14 18.90 -9.63
CA ARG A 99 -5.74 17.84 -10.44
C ARG A 99 -6.84 18.45 -11.31
N GLN A 100 -6.74 18.17 -12.61
CA GLN A 100 -7.76 18.59 -13.57
C GLN A 100 -9.06 17.83 -13.33
N ILE A 101 -10.18 18.51 -13.59
CA ILE A 101 -11.50 17.87 -13.59
C ILE A 101 -11.53 16.93 -14.82
N PRO A 102 -11.70 15.62 -14.64
CA PRO A 102 -11.84 14.73 -15.78
C PRO A 102 -13.10 15.12 -16.56
N SER A 103 -13.04 15.07 -17.89
CA SER A 103 -14.19 15.46 -18.70
C SER A 103 -15.36 14.53 -18.46
N TYR A 104 -15.15 13.21 -18.42
CA TYR A 104 -16.18 12.17 -18.22
C TYR A 104 -17.44 12.35 -19.06
N SER A 105 -17.36 13.08 -20.18
CA SER A 105 -18.55 13.47 -20.96
C SER A 105 -19.52 14.37 -20.16
N LEU A 106 -19.01 15.21 -19.27
CA LEU A 106 -19.74 16.34 -18.69
C LEU A 106 -19.86 17.47 -19.71
N ASN A 107 -21.01 18.15 -19.71
CA ASN A 107 -21.21 19.37 -20.46
C ASN A 107 -20.60 20.59 -19.73
N SER A 108 -20.74 21.78 -20.32
CA SER A 108 -20.18 23.02 -19.73
C SER A 108 -20.83 23.38 -18.39
N GLU A 109 -22.12 23.09 -18.23
CA GLU A 109 -22.84 23.25 -16.96
C GLU A 109 -22.28 22.31 -15.89
N GLY A 110 -22.09 21.03 -16.24
CA GLY A 110 -21.53 20.01 -15.35
C GLY A 110 -20.12 20.36 -14.87
N THR A 111 -19.26 20.82 -15.79
CA THR A 111 -17.90 21.28 -15.42
C THR A 111 -17.94 22.47 -14.45
N GLY A 112 -18.89 23.39 -14.63
CA GLY A 112 -19.13 24.49 -13.70
C GLY A 112 -19.64 24.02 -12.34
N ALA A 113 -20.59 23.09 -12.32
CA ALA A 113 -21.16 22.50 -11.11
C ALA A 113 -20.09 21.82 -10.25
N VAL A 114 -19.18 21.04 -10.84
CA VAL A 114 -18.05 20.42 -10.11
C VAL A 114 -17.24 21.46 -9.33
N ARG A 115 -16.90 22.61 -9.95
CA ARG A 115 -16.14 23.69 -9.28
C ARG A 115 -16.91 24.31 -8.13
N LYS A 116 -18.22 24.56 -8.30
CA LYS A 116 -19.07 25.09 -7.23
C LYS A 116 -19.17 24.12 -6.05
N ILE A 117 -19.41 22.84 -6.33
CA ILE A 117 -19.53 21.79 -5.30
C ILE A 117 -18.23 21.68 -4.51
N ILE A 118 -17.08 21.58 -5.18
CA ILE A 118 -15.77 21.51 -4.51
C ILE A 118 -15.50 22.77 -3.66
N SER A 119 -15.90 23.95 -4.13
CA SER A 119 -15.77 25.19 -3.35
C SER A 119 -16.63 25.16 -2.08
N CYS A 120 -17.85 24.59 -2.17
CA CYS A 120 -18.72 24.41 -1.01
C CYS A 120 -18.16 23.34 -0.06
N ILE A 121 -17.61 22.24 -0.57
CA ILE A 121 -16.93 21.21 0.24
C ILE A 121 -15.75 21.81 0.99
N SER A 122 -14.92 22.63 0.33
CA SER A 122 -13.80 23.33 0.99
C SER A 122 -14.24 24.19 2.16
N ASN A 123 -15.45 24.73 2.13
CA ASN A 123 -16.00 25.54 3.22
C ASN A 123 -16.57 24.68 4.35
N GLN A 124 -17.18 23.54 4.02
CA GLN A 124 -17.89 22.67 4.98
C GLN A 124 -17.00 21.58 5.59
N PHE A 125 -15.85 21.30 4.99
CA PHE A 125 -14.87 20.30 5.42
C PHE A 125 -13.47 20.93 5.57
N PRO A 126 -13.28 21.84 6.54
CA PRO A 126 -11.99 22.53 6.76
C PRO A 126 -10.88 21.59 7.24
N ASP A 127 -11.23 20.37 7.65
CA ASP A 127 -10.33 19.28 8.04
C ASP A 127 -9.65 18.59 6.84
N ILE A 128 -10.18 18.77 5.62
CA ILE A 128 -9.56 18.23 4.42
C ILE A 128 -8.33 19.06 4.07
N SER A 129 -7.16 18.43 4.18
CA SER A 129 -5.87 19.04 3.83
C SER A 129 -5.30 18.53 2.50
N PHE A 130 -5.73 17.35 2.04
CA PHE A 130 -5.28 16.77 0.77
C PHE A 130 -6.25 15.69 0.28
N CYS A 131 -6.88 15.89 -0.88
CA CYS A 131 -7.85 14.98 -1.48
C CYS A 131 -7.83 15.09 -3.03
N PRO A 132 -6.79 14.56 -3.69
CA PRO A 132 -6.61 14.68 -5.15
C PRO A 132 -7.67 13.91 -5.95
N ALA A 133 -8.35 12.93 -5.34
CA ALA A 133 -9.43 12.18 -5.99
C ALA A 133 -10.77 12.94 -6.03
N LEU A 134 -10.93 14.02 -5.25
CA LEU A 134 -12.21 14.71 -5.10
C LEU A 134 -12.78 15.25 -6.42
N PRO A 135 -12.01 15.92 -7.31
CA PRO A 135 -12.56 16.45 -8.55
C PRO A 135 -13.25 15.38 -9.40
N SER A 136 -12.61 14.22 -9.48
CA SER A 136 -13.11 13.07 -10.23
C SER A 136 -14.31 12.40 -9.58
N LEU A 137 -14.31 12.28 -8.25
CA LEU A 137 -15.43 11.73 -7.51
C LEU A 137 -16.68 12.61 -7.70
N VAL A 138 -16.53 13.93 -7.58
CA VAL A 138 -17.62 14.88 -7.80
C VAL A 138 -18.10 14.81 -9.24
N ALA A 139 -17.18 14.81 -10.21
CA ALA A 139 -17.53 14.68 -11.63
C ALA A 139 -18.34 13.41 -11.90
N LEU A 140 -17.90 12.26 -11.37
CA LEU A 140 -18.57 10.97 -11.55
C LEU A 140 -19.97 10.94 -10.91
N LEU A 141 -20.11 11.41 -9.67
CA LEU A 141 -21.40 11.43 -8.98
C LEU A 141 -22.39 12.40 -9.62
N LEU A 142 -21.91 13.45 -10.25
CA LEU A 142 -22.74 14.44 -10.94
C LEU A 142 -23.50 13.84 -12.14
N HIS A 143 -22.96 12.80 -12.80
CA HIS A 143 -23.73 12.04 -13.80
C HIS A 143 -25.01 11.46 -13.23
N TYR A 144 -24.98 11.05 -11.97
CA TYR A 144 -26.02 10.26 -11.33
C TYR A 144 -26.80 11.04 -10.26
N SER A 145 -26.70 12.37 -10.28
CA SER A 145 -27.42 13.27 -9.38
C SER A 145 -28.44 14.11 -10.17
N GLN A 146 -29.59 14.38 -9.58
CA GLN A 146 -30.65 15.22 -10.17
C GLN A 146 -30.20 16.68 -10.28
N ASP A 147 -29.50 17.18 -9.27
CA ASP A 147 -29.01 18.55 -9.18
C ASP A 147 -27.66 18.67 -8.45
N GLU A 148 -27.13 19.89 -8.35
CA GLU A 148 -25.88 20.17 -7.66
C GLU A 148 -25.95 19.85 -6.15
N ALA A 149 -27.14 19.97 -5.54
CA ALA A 149 -27.35 19.81 -4.10
C ALA A 149 -27.35 18.35 -3.69
N GLU A 150 -27.99 17.47 -4.46
CA GLU A 150 -27.92 16.02 -4.27
C GLU A 150 -26.48 15.51 -4.47
N CYS A 151 -25.78 16.01 -5.49
CA CYS A 151 -24.38 15.66 -5.71
C CYS A 151 -23.51 16.07 -4.50
N PHE A 152 -23.70 17.29 -3.99
CA PHE A 152 -23.02 17.76 -2.79
C PHE A 152 -23.31 16.89 -1.56
N GLU A 153 -24.56 16.49 -1.34
CA GLU A 153 -24.93 15.58 -0.24
C GLU A 153 -24.22 14.23 -0.38
N ASN A 154 -24.28 13.63 -1.57
CA ASN A 154 -23.65 12.35 -1.85
C ASN A 154 -22.14 12.38 -1.59
N VAL A 155 -21.46 13.44 -2.06
CA VAL A 155 -20.03 13.66 -1.82
C VAL A 155 -19.75 13.87 -0.33
N SER A 156 -20.57 14.67 0.35
CA SER A 156 -20.45 14.95 1.78
C SER A 156 -20.55 13.68 2.62
N ARG A 157 -21.46 12.76 2.29
CA ARG A 157 -21.59 11.46 2.97
C ARG A 157 -20.37 10.56 2.75
N ILE A 158 -19.81 10.53 1.54
CA ILE A 158 -18.58 9.77 1.26
C ILE A 158 -17.40 10.31 2.08
N LEU A 159 -17.25 11.63 2.17
CA LEU A 159 -16.21 12.29 2.96
C LEU A 159 -16.43 12.14 4.47
N ALA A 160 -17.67 12.23 4.92
CA ALA A 160 -18.06 12.15 6.33
C ALA A 160 -18.12 10.72 6.90
N CYS A 161 -17.80 9.71 6.08
CA CYS A 161 -17.83 8.31 6.49
C CYS A 161 -16.92 8.08 7.71
N ASN A 162 -17.49 7.59 8.82
CA ASN A 162 -16.77 7.38 10.08
C ASN A 162 -16.57 5.89 10.42
N ASP A 163 -16.89 4.97 9.51
CA ASP A 163 -16.59 3.56 9.69
C ASP A 163 -15.10 3.31 9.35
N PRO A 164 -14.26 2.93 10.34
CA PRO A 164 -12.84 2.71 10.12
C PRO A 164 -12.55 1.57 9.13
N ASN A 165 -13.49 0.64 8.92
CA ASN A 165 -13.36 -0.46 7.96
C ASN A 165 -13.82 -0.09 6.54
N ARG A 166 -14.40 1.10 6.37
CA ARG A 166 -14.96 1.61 5.12
C ARG A 166 -14.43 2.98 4.72
N ARG A 167 -13.32 3.48 5.29
CA ARG A 167 -12.67 4.73 4.82
C ARG A 167 -12.62 4.75 3.28
N LEU A 168 -13.34 5.69 2.65
CA LEU A 168 -13.62 5.65 1.21
C LEU A 168 -12.65 6.46 0.37
N VAL A 169 -12.15 7.58 0.91
CA VAL A 169 -11.24 8.50 0.20
C VAL A 169 -10.27 9.10 1.21
N ASP A 170 -9.01 9.26 0.81
CA ASP A 170 -7.98 9.93 1.61
C ASP A 170 -8.23 11.45 1.64
N GLN A 171 -8.16 12.06 2.83
CA GLN A 171 -8.50 13.47 3.07
C GLN A 171 -7.34 14.29 3.66
N THR A 172 -6.22 13.63 3.96
CA THR A 172 -5.00 14.27 4.47
C THR A 172 -3.79 13.80 3.67
N PHE A 173 -2.75 14.64 3.64
CA PHE A 173 -1.53 14.32 2.90
C PHE A 173 -0.88 13.05 3.44
N LEU A 174 -0.81 12.93 4.77
CA LEU A 174 -0.31 11.74 5.44
C LEU A 174 -1.09 10.47 5.08
N ALA A 175 -2.43 10.54 5.03
CA ALA A 175 -3.26 9.38 4.65
C ALA A 175 -3.02 8.97 3.19
N PHE A 176 -2.89 9.95 2.30
CA PHE A 176 -2.57 9.72 0.89
C PHE A 176 -1.19 9.09 0.71
N GLU A 177 -0.14 9.67 1.29
CA GLU A 177 1.23 9.13 1.19
C GLU A 177 1.32 7.70 1.78
N SER A 178 0.67 7.48 2.93
CA SER A 178 0.53 6.15 3.53
C SER A 178 -0.17 5.17 2.57
N SER A 179 -1.20 5.61 1.84
CA SER A 179 -1.90 4.75 0.87
C SER A 179 -1.05 4.46 -0.38
N CYS A 180 -0.20 5.40 -0.81
CA CYS A 180 0.79 5.20 -1.87
C CYS A 180 1.84 4.15 -1.48
N MET A 181 2.42 4.24 -0.28
CA MET A 181 3.35 3.23 0.24
C MET A 181 2.67 1.87 0.40
N THR A 182 1.44 1.85 0.91
CA THR A 182 0.64 0.63 1.03
C THR A 182 0.40 -0.02 -0.34
N PHE A 183 0.14 0.79 -1.38
CA PHE A 183 0.03 0.26 -2.74
C PHE A 183 1.34 -0.37 -3.21
N GLY A 184 2.49 0.24 -2.92
CA GLY A 184 3.82 -0.33 -3.21
C GLY A 184 4.05 -1.68 -2.54
N ASP A 185 3.79 -1.79 -1.24
CA ASP A 185 3.88 -3.05 -0.48
C ASP A 185 3.00 -4.16 -1.11
N LEU A 186 1.76 -3.79 -1.49
CA LEU A 186 0.83 -4.72 -2.14
C LEU A 186 1.26 -5.08 -3.56
N ALA A 187 1.88 -4.15 -4.30
CA ALA A 187 2.42 -4.41 -5.63
C ALA A 187 3.60 -5.40 -5.54
N GLY A 188 4.52 -5.20 -4.59
CA GLY A 188 5.61 -6.12 -4.30
C GLY A 188 5.11 -7.53 -3.96
N LYS A 189 4.05 -7.64 -3.15
CA LYS A 189 3.47 -8.94 -2.77
C LYS A 189 2.68 -9.61 -3.90
N TYR A 190 1.73 -8.92 -4.52
CA TYR A 190 0.75 -9.53 -5.44
C TYR A 190 1.13 -9.43 -6.92
N CYS A 191 2.12 -8.59 -7.25
CA CYS A 191 2.59 -8.30 -8.60
C CYS A 191 4.13 -8.32 -8.69
N GLN A 192 4.78 -9.29 -8.05
CA GLN A 192 6.26 -9.41 -7.96
C GLN A 192 6.99 -9.14 -9.29
N GLY A 193 6.57 -9.78 -10.39
CA GLY A 193 7.18 -9.57 -11.71
C GLY A 193 7.08 -8.11 -12.20
N PRO A 194 5.87 -7.55 -12.36
CA PRO A 194 5.68 -6.13 -12.67
C PRO A 194 6.42 -5.18 -11.73
N HIS A 195 6.37 -5.41 -10.42
CA HIS A 195 7.00 -4.56 -9.41
C HIS A 195 8.53 -4.56 -9.53
N LYS A 196 9.14 -5.75 -9.64
CA LYS A 196 10.58 -5.91 -9.85
C LYS A 196 11.07 -5.14 -11.07
N LEU A 197 10.33 -5.20 -12.18
CA LEU A 197 10.66 -4.44 -13.38
C LEU A 197 10.57 -2.93 -13.13
N MET A 198 9.52 -2.46 -12.46
CA MET A 198 9.35 -1.03 -12.15
C MET A 198 10.47 -0.50 -11.26
N VAL A 199 10.87 -1.25 -10.23
CA VAL A 199 12.01 -0.90 -9.35
C VAL A 199 13.34 -0.90 -10.13
N ALA A 200 13.50 -1.80 -11.10
CA ALA A 200 14.72 -1.87 -11.89
C ALA A 200 14.93 -0.65 -12.81
N VAL A 201 13.85 0.00 -13.27
CA VAL A 201 13.90 1.08 -14.26
C VAL A 201 13.56 2.45 -13.71
N SER A 202 12.92 2.53 -12.55
CA SER A 202 12.55 3.79 -11.91
C SER A 202 13.50 4.09 -10.77
N GLU A 203 14.05 5.31 -10.73
CA GLU A 203 14.85 5.79 -9.61
C GLU A 203 14.02 6.01 -8.34
N ASP A 204 12.72 6.26 -8.50
CA ASP A 204 11.74 6.46 -7.42
C ASP A 204 10.41 5.77 -7.80
N VAL A 205 10.26 4.52 -7.36
CA VAL A 205 9.04 3.74 -7.59
C VAL A 205 7.84 4.29 -6.80
N LEU A 206 8.06 5.01 -5.69
CA LEU A 206 6.98 5.66 -4.94
C LEU A 206 6.43 6.86 -5.71
N GLU A 207 7.27 7.63 -6.40
CA GLU A 207 6.79 8.66 -7.30
C GLU A 207 5.87 8.06 -8.39
N LEU A 208 6.22 6.89 -8.92
CA LEU A 208 5.39 6.20 -9.90
C LEU A 208 4.08 5.73 -9.27
N TYR A 209 4.14 5.13 -8.09
CA TYR A 209 2.98 4.64 -7.35
C TYR A 209 2.12 5.73 -6.74
N SER A 210 2.62 6.95 -6.59
CA SER A 210 1.83 8.11 -6.14
C SER A 210 0.65 8.42 -7.07
N ASP A 211 0.69 7.97 -8.33
CA ASP A 211 -0.41 8.11 -9.27
C ASP A 211 -1.43 6.95 -9.23
N TRP A 212 -1.33 5.99 -8.30
CA TRP A 212 -2.21 4.81 -8.29
C TRP A 212 -3.71 5.15 -8.24
N GLN A 213 -4.11 6.15 -7.43
CA GLN A 213 -5.49 6.64 -7.40
C GLN A 213 -5.85 7.39 -8.68
N ARG A 214 -4.89 8.12 -9.25
CA ARG A 214 -5.07 8.85 -10.52
C ARG A 214 -5.32 7.89 -11.67
N TRP A 215 -4.68 6.72 -11.69
CA TRP A 215 -4.99 5.71 -12.71
C TRP A 215 -6.48 5.36 -12.71
N ILE A 216 -7.10 5.30 -11.52
CA ILE A 216 -8.51 4.92 -11.38
C ILE A 216 -9.44 6.12 -11.57
N PHE A 217 -9.31 7.16 -10.75
CA PHE A 217 -10.20 8.30 -10.76
C PHE A 217 -9.82 9.38 -11.80
N GLY A 218 -8.70 9.28 -12.49
CA GLY A 218 -8.30 10.29 -13.49
C GLY A 218 -8.25 9.73 -14.91
N GLU A 219 -7.59 8.59 -15.05
CA GLU A 219 -7.14 8.11 -16.37
C GLU A 219 -7.98 6.94 -16.93
N LEU A 220 -8.71 6.19 -16.09
CA LEU A 220 -9.60 5.12 -16.57
C LEU A 220 -10.71 5.71 -17.45
N PRO A 221 -11.03 5.08 -18.60
CA PRO A 221 -12.16 5.49 -19.41
C PRO A 221 -13.49 5.37 -18.65
N PHE A 222 -14.47 6.19 -19.03
CA PHE A 222 -15.72 6.34 -18.27
C PHE A 222 -16.46 5.01 -18.02
N ALA A 223 -16.55 4.14 -19.03
CA ALA A 223 -17.17 2.82 -18.91
C ALA A 223 -16.47 1.90 -17.88
N TYR A 224 -15.18 2.12 -17.61
CA TYR A 224 -14.41 1.33 -16.65
C TYR A 224 -14.58 1.88 -15.25
N ILE A 225 -14.41 3.20 -15.08
CA ILE A 225 -14.53 3.81 -13.75
C ILE A 225 -15.94 3.65 -13.19
N THR A 226 -16.99 3.75 -14.00
CA THR A 226 -18.38 3.49 -13.53
C THR A 226 -18.57 2.05 -13.05
N ARG A 227 -18.01 1.06 -13.76
CA ARG A 227 -18.02 -0.36 -13.33
C ARG A 227 -17.22 -0.59 -12.05
N VAL A 228 -16.07 0.07 -11.90
CA VAL A 228 -15.28 0.03 -10.67
C VAL A 228 -16.04 0.68 -9.52
N PHE A 229 -16.69 1.81 -9.78
CA PHE A 229 -17.42 2.58 -8.78
C PHE A 229 -18.68 1.85 -8.29
N ASP A 230 -19.37 1.13 -9.17
CA ASP A 230 -20.48 0.21 -8.81
C ASP A 230 -20.08 -0.75 -7.69
N VAL A 231 -18.89 -1.35 -7.79
CA VAL A 231 -18.39 -2.31 -6.80
C VAL A 231 -17.76 -1.61 -5.61
N PHE A 232 -17.12 -0.46 -5.81
CA PHE A 232 -16.56 0.36 -4.74
C PHE A 232 -17.62 0.84 -3.74
N LEU A 233 -18.82 1.24 -4.18
CA LEU A 233 -19.87 1.65 -3.24
C LEU A 233 -20.36 0.50 -2.36
N VAL A 234 -20.29 -0.75 -2.84
CA VAL A 234 -20.73 -1.94 -2.08
C VAL A 234 -19.60 -2.51 -1.23
N GLU A 235 -18.41 -2.66 -1.79
CA GLU A 235 -17.26 -3.31 -1.15
C GLU A 235 -16.19 -2.34 -0.63
N GLY A 236 -16.38 -1.02 -0.76
CA GLY A 236 -15.50 0.01 -0.26
C GLY A 236 -14.10 0.05 -0.89
N TYR A 237 -13.21 0.79 -0.25
CA TYR A 237 -11.90 1.19 -0.75
C TYR A 237 -10.95 0.05 -1.17
N LYS A 238 -11.14 -1.15 -0.60
CA LYS A 238 -10.40 -2.36 -0.98
C LYS A 238 -10.48 -2.63 -2.50
N VAL A 239 -11.58 -2.27 -3.15
CA VAL A 239 -11.77 -2.45 -4.59
C VAL A 239 -10.73 -1.67 -5.40
N LEU A 240 -10.38 -0.46 -4.96
CA LEU A 240 -9.46 0.41 -5.70
C LEU A 240 -8.06 -0.21 -5.77
N PHE A 241 -7.52 -0.70 -4.64
CA PHE A 241 -6.24 -1.41 -4.64
C PHE A 241 -6.25 -2.64 -5.57
N ARG A 242 -7.34 -3.43 -5.55
CA ARG A 242 -7.45 -4.59 -6.45
C ARG A 242 -7.39 -4.20 -7.92
N VAL A 243 -8.09 -3.13 -8.28
CA VAL A 243 -8.12 -2.61 -9.65
C VAL A 243 -6.75 -2.07 -10.04
N ALA A 244 -6.09 -1.28 -9.19
CA ALA A 244 -4.73 -0.78 -9.46
C ALA A 244 -3.72 -1.91 -9.65
N LEU A 245 -3.77 -2.96 -8.83
CA LEU A 245 -2.93 -4.16 -9.00
C LEU A 245 -3.25 -4.90 -10.31
N ALA A 246 -4.52 -4.98 -10.70
CA ALA A 246 -4.92 -5.58 -11.98
C ALA A 246 -4.40 -4.77 -13.17
N LEU A 247 -4.43 -3.43 -13.10
CA LEU A 247 -3.87 -2.55 -14.11
C LEU A 247 -2.36 -2.80 -14.30
N LEU A 248 -1.59 -2.93 -13.22
CA LEU A 248 -0.17 -3.28 -13.29
C LEU A 248 0.05 -4.65 -13.97
N LYS A 249 -0.78 -5.65 -13.65
CA LYS A 249 -0.69 -6.99 -14.27
C LYS A 249 -0.99 -6.93 -15.78
N PHE A 250 -1.97 -6.15 -16.20
CA PHE A 250 -2.27 -6.00 -17.63
C PHE A 250 -1.20 -5.19 -18.36
N PHE A 251 -0.73 -4.10 -17.77
CA PHE A 251 0.35 -3.30 -18.34
C PHE A 251 1.59 -4.15 -18.62
N HIS A 252 2.03 -4.94 -17.64
CA HIS A 252 3.14 -5.88 -17.81
C HIS A 252 2.85 -6.93 -18.90
N LYS A 253 1.64 -7.49 -18.93
CA LYS A 253 1.23 -8.48 -19.94
C LYS A 253 1.28 -7.91 -21.35
N VAL A 254 0.75 -6.70 -21.57
CA VAL A 254 0.68 -6.06 -22.90
C VAL A 254 2.07 -5.72 -23.43
N ARG A 255 3.03 -5.39 -22.55
CA ARG A 255 4.42 -5.14 -22.96
C ARG A 255 5.18 -6.40 -23.39
N GLY A 256 4.72 -7.60 -23.04
CA GLY A 256 5.34 -8.85 -23.51
C GLY A 256 6.83 -9.00 -23.18
N GLY A 257 7.33 -8.36 -22.11
CA GLY A 257 8.75 -8.38 -21.73
C GLY A 257 9.66 -7.42 -22.50
N GLN A 258 9.11 -6.48 -23.29
CA GLN A 258 9.90 -5.42 -23.92
C GLN A 258 10.65 -4.59 -22.86
N PRO A 259 11.94 -4.27 -23.08
CA PRO A 259 12.74 -3.48 -22.14
C PRO A 259 12.08 -2.12 -21.89
N MET A 260 12.17 -1.65 -20.65
CA MET A 260 11.66 -0.35 -20.24
C MET A 260 12.81 0.67 -20.27
N GLU A 261 12.60 1.79 -20.95
CA GLU A 261 13.46 2.96 -20.81
C GLU A 261 13.02 3.76 -19.58
N SER A 262 13.98 4.11 -18.71
CA SER A 262 13.73 4.71 -17.38
C SER A 262 12.89 5.99 -17.43
N ASN A 263 13.06 6.82 -18.46
CA ASN A 263 12.48 8.16 -18.51
C ASN A 263 10.99 8.22 -18.91
N ASN A 264 10.37 7.10 -19.32
CA ASN A 264 8.99 7.12 -19.87
C ASN A 264 7.97 6.23 -19.15
N VAL A 265 8.37 5.44 -18.16
CA VAL A 265 7.51 4.42 -17.52
C VAL A 265 6.21 5.00 -16.97
N LYS A 266 6.28 6.15 -16.29
CA LYS A 266 5.12 6.84 -15.72
C LYS A 266 4.13 7.27 -16.80
N ARG A 267 4.64 7.82 -17.90
CA ARG A 267 3.84 8.25 -19.05
C ARG A 267 3.26 7.05 -19.80
N ASP A 268 4.04 5.98 -19.99
CA ASP A 268 3.61 4.75 -20.64
C ASP A 268 2.44 4.11 -19.87
N LEU A 269 2.54 4.05 -18.55
CA LEU A 269 1.48 3.51 -17.71
C LEU A 269 0.22 4.38 -17.78
N GLN A 270 0.35 5.71 -17.72
CA GLN A 270 -0.78 6.62 -17.88
C GLN A 270 -1.46 6.46 -19.25
N MET A 271 -0.68 6.40 -20.34
CA MET A 271 -1.19 6.17 -21.69
C MET A 271 -1.88 4.82 -21.82
N PHE A 272 -1.29 3.76 -21.25
CA PHE A 272 -1.89 2.43 -21.21
C PHE A 272 -3.24 2.42 -20.51
N VAL A 273 -3.36 3.11 -19.37
CA VAL A 273 -4.62 3.17 -18.62
C VAL A 273 -5.70 3.93 -19.41
N ARG A 274 -5.34 5.03 -20.08
CA ARG A 274 -6.26 5.78 -20.97
C ARG A 274 -6.76 4.94 -22.14
N ASP A 275 -5.86 4.14 -22.72
CA ASP A 275 -6.12 3.30 -23.89
C ASP A 275 -6.52 1.86 -23.53
N LEU A 276 -6.90 1.61 -22.27
CA LEU A 276 -7.18 0.25 -21.78
C LEU A 276 -8.26 -0.47 -22.60
N ASN A 277 -9.23 0.29 -23.13
CA ASN A 277 -10.31 -0.19 -23.99
C ASN A 277 -9.84 -0.85 -25.29
N LYS A 278 -8.60 -0.58 -25.74
CA LYS A 278 -8.01 -1.24 -26.91
C LYS A 278 -7.63 -2.70 -26.65
N CYS A 279 -7.49 -3.12 -25.39
CA CYS A 279 -6.96 -4.45 -25.04
C CYS A 279 -7.74 -5.23 -23.99
N VAL A 280 -8.49 -4.58 -23.10
CA VAL A 280 -9.13 -5.21 -21.94
C VAL A 280 -10.52 -4.62 -21.76
N THR A 281 -11.56 -5.44 -21.58
CA THR A 281 -12.93 -4.98 -21.29
C THR A 281 -13.12 -4.68 -19.78
N PRO A 282 -14.15 -3.92 -19.36
CA PRO A 282 -14.41 -3.68 -17.94
C PRO A 282 -14.60 -4.97 -17.13
N GLU A 283 -15.25 -5.98 -17.71
CA GLU A 283 -15.47 -7.29 -17.08
C GLU A 283 -14.15 -8.02 -16.85
N LYS A 284 -13.26 -8.04 -17.86
CA LYS A 284 -11.94 -8.67 -17.74
C LYS A 284 -11.06 -7.95 -16.72
N LEU A 285 -11.18 -6.63 -16.60
CA LEU A 285 -10.48 -5.86 -15.57
C LEU A 285 -10.93 -6.29 -14.17
N LEU A 286 -12.25 -6.32 -13.92
CA LEU A 286 -12.80 -6.71 -12.64
C LEU A 286 -12.54 -8.19 -12.32
N GLU A 287 -12.65 -9.09 -13.30
CA GLU A 287 -12.31 -10.50 -13.14
C GLU A 287 -10.86 -10.66 -12.66
N LYS A 288 -9.91 -9.96 -13.30
CA LYS A 288 -8.50 -9.98 -12.90
C LYS A 288 -8.29 -9.40 -11.50
N ALA A 289 -8.98 -8.30 -11.16
CA ALA A 289 -8.91 -7.64 -9.86
C ALA A 289 -9.45 -8.54 -8.73
N PHE A 290 -10.54 -9.28 -8.97
CA PHE A 290 -11.13 -10.17 -7.98
C PHE A 290 -10.47 -11.57 -7.93
N ALA A 291 -9.76 -11.97 -8.98
CA ALA A 291 -8.91 -13.16 -8.98
C ALA A 291 -7.69 -13.07 -8.04
N ILE A 292 -7.35 -11.87 -7.55
CA ILE A 292 -6.31 -11.70 -6.52
C ILE A 292 -6.80 -12.35 -5.22
N ARG A 293 -6.24 -13.52 -4.93
CA ARG A 293 -6.55 -14.32 -3.74
C ARG A 293 -5.96 -13.67 -2.48
N LEU A 294 -6.52 -14.03 -1.33
CA LEU A 294 -5.96 -13.71 -0.01
C LEU A 294 -5.75 -12.21 0.26
N PHE A 295 -6.55 -11.35 -0.38
CA PHE A 295 -6.43 -9.90 -0.27
C PHE A 295 -7.53 -9.34 0.66
N SER A 296 -7.12 -8.91 1.85
CA SER A 296 -8.01 -8.58 2.98
C SER A 296 -8.03 -7.09 3.34
N ARG A 297 -9.11 -6.62 3.99
CA ARG A 297 -9.16 -5.23 4.50
C ARG A 297 -8.18 -5.02 5.65
N LYS A 298 -8.07 -6.03 6.53
CA LYS A 298 -7.19 -5.99 7.70
C LYS A 298 -5.74 -5.78 7.28
N GLU A 299 -5.29 -6.43 6.21
CA GLU A 299 -3.95 -6.25 5.66
C GLU A 299 -3.70 -4.81 5.19
N ILE A 300 -4.60 -4.23 4.39
CA ILE A 300 -4.51 -2.82 3.96
C ILE A 300 -4.44 -1.90 5.17
N GLN A 301 -5.35 -2.08 6.14
CA GLN A 301 -5.41 -1.24 7.32
C GLN A 301 -4.11 -1.29 8.12
N LEU A 302 -3.55 -2.48 8.32
CA LEU A 302 -2.30 -2.65 9.05
C LEU A 302 -1.11 -2.04 8.31
N LEU A 303 -1.02 -2.20 6.98
CA LEU A 303 0.01 -1.54 6.16
C LEU A 303 -0.12 -0.03 6.25
N GLN A 304 -1.34 0.52 6.09
CA GLN A 304 -1.57 1.95 6.20
C GLN A 304 -1.17 2.49 7.58
N MET A 305 -1.51 1.78 8.67
CA MET A 305 -1.10 2.18 10.02
C MET A 305 0.42 2.16 10.21
N ALA A 306 1.11 1.14 9.70
CA ALA A 306 2.57 1.04 9.78
C ALA A 306 3.26 2.13 8.95
N ASN A 307 2.79 2.36 7.72
CA ASN A 307 3.33 3.36 6.80
C ASN A 307 3.07 4.79 7.32
N GLU A 308 1.87 5.07 7.83
CA GLU A 308 1.53 6.35 8.45
C GLU A 308 2.44 6.67 9.64
N LYS A 309 2.67 5.69 10.53
CA LYS A 309 3.57 5.84 11.67
C LYS A 309 5.02 6.10 11.23
N ALA A 310 5.51 5.40 10.20
CA ALA A 310 6.85 5.59 9.67
C ALA A 310 7.03 7.00 9.07
N LEU A 311 6.04 7.48 8.31
CA LEU A 311 6.02 8.84 7.78
C LEU A 311 6.03 9.90 8.90
N GLN A 312 5.23 9.70 9.95
CA GLN A 312 5.23 10.57 11.13
C GLN A 312 6.59 10.63 11.83
N GLN A 313 7.24 9.49 12.03
CA GLN A 313 8.58 9.40 12.62
C GLN A 313 9.64 10.14 11.80
N LYS A 314 9.47 10.16 10.47
CA LYS A 314 10.33 10.90 9.53
C LYS A 314 9.94 12.37 9.36
N GLY A 315 8.92 12.86 10.07
CA GLY A 315 8.44 14.24 9.99
C GLY A 315 7.62 14.56 8.72
N ILE A 316 7.23 13.55 7.95
CA ILE A 316 6.43 13.69 6.71
C ILE A 316 4.95 13.62 7.08
N THR A 317 4.38 14.74 7.53
CA THR A 317 2.97 14.79 7.98
C THR A 317 2.09 15.72 7.15
N VAL A 318 2.69 16.73 6.51
CA VAL A 318 2.00 17.76 5.73
C VAL A 318 2.72 18.01 4.42
N LYS A 319 1.97 18.44 3.40
CA LYS A 319 2.53 18.87 2.13
C LYS A 319 3.23 20.23 2.33
N GLN A 320 4.56 20.25 2.26
CA GLN A 320 5.30 21.51 2.35
C GLN A 320 5.13 22.33 1.06
N LYS A 321 4.76 23.62 1.20
CA LYS A 321 4.75 24.57 0.07
C LYS A 321 6.18 24.75 -0.41
N ARG A 322 6.41 24.58 -1.73
CA ARG A 322 7.70 24.79 -2.41
C ARG A 322 8.26 26.19 -2.07
N VAL A 323 9.12 26.26 -1.07
CA VAL A 323 10.05 27.37 -0.89
C VAL A 323 11.38 26.87 -1.43
N GLN A 324 11.69 27.30 -2.67
CA GLN A 324 13.03 27.29 -3.26
C GLN A 324 13.91 26.07 -2.93
N SER A 325 13.46 24.88 -3.34
CA SER A 325 14.39 23.78 -3.64
C SER A 325 13.81 23.01 -4.84
N PRO A 326 14.55 22.84 -5.95
CA PRO A 326 14.02 22.34 -7.22
C PRO A 326 13.82 20.81 -7.22
N VAL A 327 14.06 20.14 -6.10
CA VAL A 327 13.81 18.72 -5.95
C VAL A 327 12.66 18.62 -4.96
N ARG A 328 11.62 17.85 -5.28
CA ARG A 328 10.99 17.05 -4.23
C ARG A 328 12.14 16.53 -3.36
N GLN A 329 12.09 16.56 -2.03
CA GLN A 329 13.01 15.69 -1.28
C GLN A 329 12.59 14.26 -1.62
N ASN A 330 13.01 13.82 -2.81
CA ASN A 330 12.67 12.58 -3.45
C ASN A 330 13.22 11.55 -2.50
N VAL A 331 12.33 10.76 -1.92
CA VAL A 331 12.77 9.63 -1.14
C VAL A 331 13.23 8.60 -2.16
N HIS A 332 14.48 8.73 -2.59
CA HIS A 332 15.11 7.79 -3.51
C HIS A 332 15.14 6.42 -2.84
N LEU A 333 14.21 5.56 -3.26
CA LEU A 333 14.12 4.17 -2.86
C LEU A 333 15.14 3.29 -3.57
N ALA A 334 15.74 3.82 -4.64
CA ALA A 334 16.84 3.15 -5.30
C ALA A 334 18.12 3.28 -4.45
N VAL A 335 18.78 2.14 -4.25
CA VAL A 335 20.17 2.07 -3.79
C VAL A 335 21.01 2.94 -4.74
N HIS A 336 21.55 4.04 -4.23
CA HIS A 336 22.39 4.92 -5.05
C HIS A 336 23.67 4.18 -5.44
N ALA A 337 23.82 3.90 -6.73
CA ALA A 337 24.96 3.12 -7.25
C ALA A 337 26.32 3.75 -6.88
N GLU A 338 26.37 5.07 -6.75
CA GLU A 338 27.59 5.84 -6.45
C GLU A 338 28.04 5.69 -4.99
N ASN A 339 27.11 5.42 -4.08
CA ASN A 339 27.38 5.34 -2.64
C ASN A 339 27.28 3.91 -2.09
N PHE A 340 27.16 2.90 -2.96
CA PHE A 340 26.99 1.51 -2.58
C PHE A 340 28.19 0.65 -3.00
N THR A 341 28.83 0.00 -2.02
CA THR A 341 29.92 -0.95 -2.24
C THR A 341 29.74 -2.17 -1.35
N SER A 342 29.64 -3.36 -1.94
CA SER A 342 29.56 -4.65 -1.25
C SER A 342 30.54 -5.64 -1.89
N GLU A 343 31.15 -6.50 -1.08
CA GLU A 343 31.98 -7.62 -1.56
C GLU A 343 31.14 -8.87 -1.88
N ILE A 344 29.86 -8.87 -1.49
CA ILE A 344 28.94 -9.99 -1.66
C ILE A 344 28.04 -9.79 -2.89
N VAL A 345 27.39 -8.63 -3.01
CA VAL A 345 26.37 -8.36 -4.06
C VAL A 345 26.71 -7.16 -4.92
N SER A 346 26.37 -7.24 -6.20
CA SER A 346 26.38 -6.09 -7.10
C SER A 346 25.27 -5.09 -6.76
N VAL A 347 25.37 -3.85 -7.27
CA VAL A 347 24.31 -2.82 -7.15
C VAL A 347 22.97 -3.35 -7.69
N LYS A 348 22.99 -4.18 -8.73
CA LYS A 348 21.79 -4.77 -9.32
C LYS A 348 21.13 -5.77 -8.37
N GLU A 349 21.92 -6.69 -7.81
CA GLU A 349 21.43 -7.67 -6.84
C GLU A 349 20.95 -6.99 -5.56
N MET A 350 21.63 -5.94 -5.09
CA MET A 350 21.15 -5.16 -3.95
C MET A 350 19.82 -4.48 -4.25
N ARG A 351 19.62 -3.92 -5.46
CA ARG A 351 18.32 -3.37 -5.89
C ARG A 351 17.23 -4.44 -5.96
N ASP A 352 17.56 -5.64 -6.42
CA ASP A 352 16.64 -6.78 -6.42
C ASP A 352 16.20 -7.12 -4.98
N ILE A 353 17.13 -7.16 -4.03
CA ILE A 353 16.84 -7.38 -2.61
C ILE A 353 16.04 -6.21 -2.02
N TRP A 354 16.37 -4.97 -2.36
CA TRP A 354 15.67 -3.79 -1.86
C TRP A 354 14.20 -3.76 -2.30
N SER A 355 13.90 -4.25 -3.51
CA SER A 355 12.53 -4.44 -4.00
C SER A 355 11.69 -5.42 -3.18
N TRP A 356 12.32 -6.19 -2.28
CA TRP A 356 11.64 -7.13 -1.40
C TRP A 356 11.29 -6.54 -0.04
N ILE A 357 11.97 -5.47 0.34
CA ILE A 357 11.88 -4.84 1.64
C ILE A 357 10.61 -3.96 1.68
N PRO A 358 9.83 -3.98 2.79
CA PRO A 358 8.67 -3.09 2.93
C PRO A 358 9.02 -1.62 2.65
N GLU A 359 8.14 -0.92 1.93
CA GLU A 359 8.41 0.42 1.36
C GLU A 359 8.86 1.42 2.42
N ARG A 360 8.30 1.33 3.64
CA ARG A 360 8.69 2.20 4.77
C ARG A 360 10.13 2.12 5.21
N PHE A 361 10.79 0.97 5.01
CA PHE A 361 12.21 0.81 5.30
C PHE A 361 13.06 1.17 4.07
N ALA A 362 12.51 0.98 2.86
CA ALA A 362 13.17 1.39 1.63
C ALA A 362 13.35 2.92 1.52
N LEU A 363 12.64 3.71 2.33
CA LEU A 363 12.84 5.16 2.50
C LEU A 363 14.22 5.57 3.05
N SER A 364 15.10 4.62 3.34
CA SER A 364 16.42 4.81 3.95
C SER A 364 17.50 4.19 3.06
N GLN A 365 18.71 4.74 3.10
CA GLN A 365 19.84 4.23 2.30
C GLN A 365 20.56 3.08 3.02
N PRO A 366 21.12 2.11 2.28
CA PRO A 366 21.90 1.02 2.88
C PRO A 366 23.12 1.58 3.63
N LEU A 367 23.30 1.13 4.87
CA LEU A 367 24.46 1.43 5.70
C LEU A 367 25.14 0.13 6.11
N LEU A 368 26.39 -0.08 5.72
CA LEU A 368 27.15 -1.24 6.19
C LEU A 368 27.43 -1.08 7.69
N LEU A 369 26.84 -1.95 8.51
CA LEU A 369 27.01 -1.94 9.97
C LEU A 369 28.16 -2.86 10.38
N PHE A 370 28.23 -4.02 9.75
CA PHE A 370 29.19 -5.06 10.08
C PHE A 370 29.64 -5.78 8.81
N THR A 371 30.94 -6.05 8.75
CA THR A 371 31.54 -7.00 7.81
C THR A 371 32.66 -7.73 8.52
N ASN A 372 32.76 -9.04 8.33
CA ASN A 372 33.84 -9.81 8.94
C ASN A 372 35.23 -9.50 8.36
N ARG A 373 35.31 -8.82 7.21
CA ARG A 373 36.57 -8.34 6.62
C ARG A 373 37.22 -7.24 7.46
N GLU A 374 36.43 -6.32 7.98
CA GLU A 374 36.91 -5.19 8.79
C GLU A 374 36.82 -5.48 10.29
N HIS A 375 35.75 -6.16 10.71
CA HIS A 375 35.42 -6.34 12.13
C HIS A 375 35.88 -7.71 12.66
N GLY A 376 36.30 -8.64 11.79
CA GLY A 376 36.67 -10.01 12.15
C GLY A 376 35.47 -10.93 12.43
N ASN A 377 35.75 -12.19 12.72
CA ASN A 377 34.72 -13.22 12.88
C ASN A 377 34.38 -13.41 14.37
N SER A 378 33.45 -12.60 14.90
CA SER A 378 33.01 -12.71 16.30
C SER A 378 31.57 -12.24 16.47
N LEU A 379 30.70 -13.08 17.03
CA LEU A 379 29.32 -12.69 17.38
C LEU A 379 29.26 -11.50 18.35
N SER A 380 30.24 -11.37 19.24
CA SER A 380 30.27 -10.22 20.17
C SER A 380 30.44 -8.90 19.42
N ARG A 381 31.29 -8.87 18.39
CA ARG A 381 31.45 -7.69 17.52
C ARG A 381 30.26 -7.48 16.61
N PHE A 382 29.68 -8.56 16.08
CA PHE A 382 28.42 -8.48 15.34
C PHE A 382 27.35 -7.73 16.13
N TYR A 383 27.09 -8.13 17.38
CA TYR A 383 26.08 -7.48 18.20
C TYR A 383 26.45 -6.04 18.58
N LEU A 384 27.73 -5.76 18.85
CA LEU A 384 28.21 -4.42 19.14
C LEU A 384 27.87 -3.42 18.01
N HIS A 385 27.93 -3.87 16.76
CA HIS A 385 27.67 -3.05 15.58
C HIS A 385 26.20 -3.05 15.12
N CYS A 386 25.45 -4.11 15.40
CA CYS A 386 24.09 -4.26 14.89
C CYS A 386 22.99 -3.91 15.90
N GLU A 387 23.27 -3.89 17.21
CA GLU A 387 22.30 -3.42 18.22
C GLU A 387 22.02 -1.92 18.05
N GLY A 388 20.76 -1.51 18.22
CA GLY A 388 20.32 -0.14 17.98
C GLY A 388 19.88 0.13 16.54
N HIS A 389 20.07 -0.83 15.64
CA HIS A 389 19.64 -0.76 14.25
C HIS A 389 18.49 -1.74 13.99
N GLU A 390 17.36 -1.20 13.54
CA GLU A 390 16.17 -1.96 13.14
C GLU A 390 15.54 -1.32 11.90
N PRO A 391 15.26 -2.09 10.83
CA PRO A 391 15.58 -3.50 10.62
C PRO A 391 17.06 -3.71 10.21
N THR A 392 17.47 -4.96 9.96
CA THR A 392 18.78 -5.28 9.38
C THR A 392 18.66 -6.28 8.22
N LEU A 393 19.55 -6.16 7.23
CA LEU A 393 19.71 -7.10 6.12
C LEU A 393 21.04 -7.84 6.28
N LEU A 394 20.98 -9.16 6.45
CA LEU A 394 22.12 -10.05 6.54
C LEU A 394 22.42 -10.66 5.17
N LEU A 395 23.67 -10.55 4.73
CA LEU A 395 24.21 -11.16 3.51
C LEU A 395 25.39 -12.07 3.85
N ILE A 396 25.43 -13.25 3.23
CA ILE A 396 26.48 -14.25 3.42
C ILE A 396 26.95 -14.72 2.06
N LYS A 397 28.27 -14.73 1.88
CA LYS A 397 28.96 -15.39 0.78
C LYS A 397 29.74 -16.57 1.32
N THR A 398 29.45 -17.77 0.83
CA THR A 398 30.18 -18.99 1.22
C THR A 398 31.52 -19.08 0.49
N THR A 399 32.43 -19.94 0.98
CA THR A 399 33.68 -20.25 0.27
C THR A 399 33.43 -20.88 -1.10
N ASN A 400 32.29 -21.53 -1.29
CA ASN A 400 31.83 -22.11 -2.55
C ASN A 400 31.17 -21.08 -3.48
N GLN A 401 31.27 -19.78 -3.16
CA GLN A 401 30.70 -18.67 -3.93
C GLN A 401 29.15 -18.66 -3.97
N GLU A 402 28.48 -19.44 -3.12
CA GLU A 402 27.02 -19.35 -2.96
C GLU A 402 26.68 -18.11 -2.13
N VAL A 403 25.53 -17.51 -2.40
CA VAL A 403 25.10 -16.27 -1.74
C VAL A 403 23.69 -16.42 -1.19
N CYS A 404 23.53 -16.21 0.11
CA CYS A 404 22.26 -16.28 0.81
C CYS A 404 22.16 -15.22 1.90
N GLY A 405 20.97 -15.04 2.47
CA GLY A 405 20.76 -13.99 3.46
C GLY A 405 19.37 -13.97 4.07
N ALA A 406 19.15 -12.95 4.89
CA ALA A 406 17.88 -12.73 5.56
C ALA A 406 17.62 -11.24 5.79
N PHE A 407 16.37 -10.82 5.64
CA PHE A 407 15.88 -9.55 6.16
C PHE A 407 15.26 -9.78 7.54
N LEU A 408 15.67 -8.97 8.51
CA LEU A 408 15.40 -9.16 9.93
C LEU A 408 14.74 -7.91 10.49
N SER A 409 13.47 -8.07 10.87
CA SER A 409 12.58 -6.94 11.12
C SER A 409 12.70 -6.30 12.49
N THR A 410 13.61 -6.78 13.35
CA THR A 410 13.66 -6.37 14.76
C THR A 410 15.10 -6.22 15.26
N ASP A 411 15.32 -5.25 16.15
CA ASP A 411 16.61 -4.97 16.80
C ASP A 411 17.19 -6.19 17.52
N TRP A 412 18.50 -6.41 17.36
CA TRP A 412 19.23 -7.51 18.00
C TRP A 412 19.33 -7.43 19.53
N SER A 413 19.07 -6.28 20.14
CA SER A 413 19.01 -6.08 21.59
C SER A 413 17.86 -6.86 22.24
N GLU A 414 16.82 -7.19 21.48
CA GLU A 414 15.69 -8.00 21.92
C GLU A 414 16.09 -9.37 22.47
N ARG A 415 17.21 -9.93 21.99
CA ARG A 415 17.74 -11.21 22.48
C ARG A 415 17.98 -11.21 24.00
N LYS A 416 18.23 -10.03 24.58
CA LYS A 416 18.50 -9.86 26.02
C LYS A 416 17.25 -9.97 26.89
N ARG A 417 16.04 -9.86 26.32
CA ARG A 417 14.78 -9.85 27.08
C ARG A 417 14.51 -11.13 27.86
N SER A 418 14.99 -12.26 27.37
CA SER A 418 14.73 -13.57 27.99
C SER A 418 15.84 -14.05 28.93
N GLY A 419 16.67 -13.15 29.44
CA GLY A 419 17.65 -13.44 30.49
C GLY A 419 18.65 -14.54 30.11
N ASN A 420 19.41 -14.33 29.03
CA ASN A 420 20.40 -15.25 28.44
C ASN A 420 19.85 -16.60 27.93
N LYS A 421 18.57 -16.90 28.09
CA LYS A 421 17.93 -18.04 27.44
C LYS A 421 17.65 -17.70 25.97
N LEU A 422 18.06 -18.59 25.07
CA LEU A 422 17.76 -18.48 23.65
C LEU A 422 16.24 -18.43 23.46
N SER A 423 15.76 -17.31 22.92
CA SER A 423 14.35 -17.05 22.67
C SER A 423 14.18 -16.44 21.29
N PHE A 424 13.11 -16.83 20.61
CA PHE A 424 12.77 -16.27 19.31
C PHE A 424 12.03 -14.94 19.48
N PHE A 425 12.41 -13.98 18.66
CA PHE A 425 11.80 -12.66 18.50
C PHE A 425 11.71 -12.34 17.00
N GLY A 426 11.27 -11.13 16.65
CA GLY A 426 11.00 -10.73 15.27
C GLY A 426 9.52 -10.64 14.95
N THR A 427 9.21 -10.19 13.73
CA THR A 427 7.85 -10.14 13.19
C THR A 427 7.77 -11.01 11.94
N GLY A 428 6.55 -11.27 11.45
CA GLY A 428 6.36 -11.97 10.18
C GLY A 428 6.92 -11.27 8.94
N GLU A 429 7.51 -10.09 9.08
CA GLU A 429 8.15 -9.36 7.99
C GLU A 429 9.57 -9.85 7.71
N CYS A 430 10.12 -10.68 8.60
CA CYS A 430 11.34 -11.41 8.30
C CYS A 430 11.13 -12.29 7.06
N PHE A 431 12.17 -12.38 6.23
CA PHE A 431 12.23 -13.32 5.13
C PHE A 431 13.67 -13.77 4.92
N VAL A 432 13.84 -14.98 4.39
CA VAL A 432 15.16 -15.51 4.01
C VAL A 432 15.23 -15.66 2.50
N PHE A 433 16.43 -15.65 1.94
CA PHE A 433 16.60 -15.75 0.49
C PHE A 433 17.94 -16.40 0.12
N ARG A 434 18.00 -16.83 -1.13
CA ARG A 434 19.22 -17.18 -1.85
C ARG A 434 19.31 -16.36 -3.13
N LEU A 435 20.52 -16.01 -3.54
CA LEU A 435 20.81 -15.29 -4.78
C LEU A 435 21.55 -16.16 -5.80
N GLN A 436 22.39 -17.07 -5.31
CA GLN A 436 23.22 -17.98 -6.11
C GLN A 436 23.08 -19.40 -5.54
N PRO A 437 22.85 -20.46 -6.36
CA PRO A 437 22.78 -20.47 -7.83
C PRO A 437 21.53 -19.85 -8.45
N GLU A 438 20.46 -19.76 -7.68
CA GLU A 438 19.17 -19.23 -8.15
C GLU A 438 18.66 -18.19 -7.16
N VAL A 439 18.02 -17.15 -7.71
CA VAL A 439 17.40 -16.08 -6.90
C VAL A 439 16.03 -16.56 -6.43
N GLU A 440 15.89 -16.78 -5.12
CA GLU A 440 14.63 -17.20 -4.51
C GLU A 440 14.43 -16.55 -3.14
N ARG A 441 13.20 -16.08 -2.89
CA ARG A 441 12.77 -15.45 -1.63
C ARG A 441 11.73 -16.30 -0.92
N TYR A 442 11.96 -16.53 0.37
CA TYR A 442 11.06 -17.28 1.26
C TYR A 442 10.51 -16.37 2.35
N GLU A 443 9.24 -16.04 2.22
CA GLU A 443 8.48 -15.22 3.17
C GLU A 443 7.86 -16.09 4.27
N TRP A 444 7.41 -15.43 5.35
CA TRP A 444 6.69 -16.11 6.41
C TRP A 444 5.48 -16.91 5.89
N VAL A 445 5.35 -18.18 6.31
CA VAL A 445 4.33 -19.12 5.78
C VAL A 445 2.91 -18.61 5.93
N VAL A 446 2.63 -17.83 6.99
CA VAL A 446 1.28 -17.28 7.24
C VAL A 446 0.91 -16.18 6.23
N ILE A 447 1.90 -15.54 5.60
CA ILE A 447 1.70 -14.61 4.47
C ILE A 447 1.28 -15.39 3.21
N LYS A 448 1.82 -16.60 3.00
CA LYS A 448 1.52 -17.47 1.85
C LYS A 448 0.24 -18.32 2.04
N HIS A 449 -0.07 -18.73 3.27
CA HIS A 449 -1.19 -19.61 3.64
C HIS A 449 -1.98 -19.10 4.88
N PRO A 450 -2.80 -18.05 4.75
CA PRO A 450 -3.60 -17.49 5.86
C PRO A 450 -4.62 -18.47 6.46
N GLU A 451 -5.00 -19.52 5.71
CA GLU A 451 -5.85 -20.63 6.16
C GLU A 451 -5.27 -21.41 7.35
N LEU A 452 -3.95 -21.46 7.50
CA LEU A 452 -3.31 -22.05 8.66
C LEU A 452 -3.61 -21.23 9.94
N GLY A 453 -3.80 -19.91 9.83
CA GLY A 453 -4.17 -19.02 10.93
C GLY A 453 -5.65 -19.06 11.34
N LYS A 454 -6.42 -20.04 10.84
CA LYS A 454 -7.82 -20.27 11.21
C LYS A 454 -8.11 -21.77 11.36
N VAL A 455 -8.00 -22.28 12.58
CA VAL A 455 -8.71 -23.51 12.97
C VAL A 455 -9.43 -23.29 14.31
N ASN A 456 -10.77 -23.44 14.23
CA ASN A 456 -11.82 -23.56 15.25
C ASN A 456 -12.20 -22.35 16.11
N SER A 457 -13.20 -21.61 15.62
CA SER A 457 -14.24 -21.01 16.46
C SER A 457 -15.16 -22.11 17.00
N SER A 458 -14.71 -22.85 18.01
CA SER A 458 -15.57 -23.61 18.90
C SER A 458 -14.77 -24.06 20.12
N SER A 459 -15.24 -23.64 21.31
CA SER A 459 -14.83 -24.05 22.66
C SER A 459 -13.40 -23.70 23.12
N ALA A 460 -13.19 -22.44 23.50
CA ALA A 460 -12.25 -22.06 24.56
C ALA A 460 -12.56 -20.68 25.18
N ASP A 461 -13.84 -20.29 25.26
CA ASP A 461 -14.27 -19.25 26.20
C ASP A 461 -14.62 -19.93 27.52
N LYS A 462 -13.60 -20.23 28.32
CA LYS A 462 -13.66 -20.39 29.78
C LYS A 462 -12.24 -20.65 30.29
N GLU A 463 -11.86 -19.85 31.28
CA GLU A 463 -10.68 -19.98 32.14
C GLU A 463 -9.36 -19.39 31.61
N ALA A 464 -9.21 -18.08 31.81
CA ALA A 464 -7.99 -17.50 32.37
C ALA A 464 -8.30 -16.13 33.01
N ASN A 465 -9.05 -16.18 34.11
CA ASN A 465 -9.09 -15.10 35.09
C ASN A 465 -7.93 -15.33 36.06
N SER A 466 -6.80 -14.63 35.89
CA SER A 466 -5.86 -14.39 36.99
C SER A 466 -4.95 -13.18 36.74
N SER A 467 -5.16 -12.17 37.59
CA SER A 467 -4.21 -11.14 38.04
C SER A 467 -3.51 -10.28 36.97
N GLN A 468 -4.20 -9.21 36.56
CA GLN A 468 -3.56 -7.97 36.13
C GLN A 468 -2.87 -7.32 37.34
N SER A 469 -1.58 -7.01 37.18
CA SER A 469 -0.95 -5.92 37.92
C SER A 469 -0.59 -4.85 36.90
N ASP A 470 -1.31 -3.74 36.97
CA ASP A 470 -1.01 -2.52 36.23
C ASP A 470 0.36 -2.00 36.69
N LYS A 471 1.32 -1.98 35.78
CA LYS A 471 2.46 -1.09 35.85
C LYS A 471 2.49 -0.28 34.57
N ASP A 472 2.22 1.02 34.73
CA ASP A 472 2.48 2.06 33.76
C ASP A 472 3.92 1.96 33.24
N GLY A 473 4.04 1.46 32.02
CA GLY A 473 5.27 1.39 31.26
C GLY A 473 4.88 1.19 29.81
N ILE A 474 5.22 2.16 28.96
CA ILE A 474 5.02 2.06 27.51
C ILE A 474 5.71 0.77 27.04
N ASP A 475 4.93 -0.24 26.66
CA ASP A 475 5.44 -1.50 26.11
C ASP A 475 6.22 -1.18 24.83
N PRO A 476 7.52 -1.52 24.72
CA PRO A 476 8.29 -1.27 23.50
C PRO A 476 7.76 -2.09 22.30
N SER A 477 6.88 -3.08 22.52
CA SER A 477 6.13 -3.74 21.43
C SER A 477 5.22 -2.77 20.66
N SER A 478 4.89 -1.62 21.25
CA SER A 478 4.23 -0.50 20.56
C SER A 478 5.13 0.20 19.53
N ARG A 479 6.46 -0.05 19.52
CA ARG A 479 7.38 0.41 18.46
C ARG A 479 7.35 -0.48 17.22
N LEU A 480 7.00 -1.76 17.37
CA LEU A 480 6.93 -2.73 16.27
C LEU A 480 5.90 -2.30 15.21
N SER A 481 6.12 -2.74 13.97
CA SER A 481 5.08 -2.77 12.95
C SER A 481 3.94 -3.67 13.47
N PRO A 482 2.71 -3.15 13.67
CA PRO A 482 1.55 -3.96 14.07
C PRO A 482 1.20 -5.03 13.02
N PHE A 483 1.83 -4.97 11.85
CA PHE A 483 1.52 -5.76 10.67
C PHE A 483 1.57 -7.27 10.91
N LEU A 484 2.56 -7.78 11.65
CA LEU A 484 2.76 -9.24 11.85
C LEU A 484 3.26 -9.62 13.25
N ALA A 485 2.90 -8.83 14.27
CA ALA A 485 3.04 -9.30 15.64
C ALA A 485 2.20 -10.57 15.82
N THR A 486 2.80 -11.65 16.33
CA THR A 486 2.17 -12.96 16.54
C THR A 486 0.82 -12.89 17.25
N ARG A 487 0.66 -11.92 18.15
CA ARG A 487 -0.58 -11.65 18.89
C ARG A 487 -1.79 -11.30 17.99
N HIS A 488 -1.56 -10.88 16.74
CA HIS A 488 -2.64 -10.51 15.81
C HIS A 488 -3.16 -11.68 14.95
N PHE A 489 -2.54 -12.86 15.06
CA PHE A 489 -2.89 -14.07 14.33
C PHE A 489 -3.08 -15.23 15.31
N ASN A 490 -4.22 -15.94 15.20
CA ASN A 490 -4.43 -17.20 15.92
C ASN A 490 -3.62 -18.29 15.22
N LEU A 491 -2.33 -18.36 15.54
CA LEU A 491 -1.38 -19.28 14.90
C LEU A 491 -1.64 -20.72 15.38
N PRO A 492 -1.69 -21.70 14.46
CA PRO A 492 -1.98 -23.10 14.79
C PRO A 492 -0.80 -23.78 15.50
N SER A 493 0.41 -23.21 15.43
CA SER A 493 1.62 -23.75 16.04
C SER A 493 2.53 -22.64 16.56
N LYS A 494 3.17 -22.90 17.72
CA LYS A 494 4.26 -22.06 18.27
C LYS A 494 5.46 -21.96 17.31
N THR A 495 5.65 -22.95 16.42
CA THR A 495 6.76 -22.98 15.46
C THR A 495 6.60 -21.99 14.31
N ALA A 496 5.37 -21.57 13.98
CA ALA A 496 5.11 -20.60 12.93
C ALA A 496 5.51 -19.16 13.33
N SER A 497 6.23 -18.96 14.42
CA SER A 497 6.65 -17.65 14.91
C SER A 497 8.12 -17.57 15.33
N MET A 498 8.91 -18.55 14.89
CA MET A 498 10.33 -18.66 15.22
C MET A 498 11.16 -17.88 14.20
N PHE A 499 11.04 -16.54 14.16
CA PHE A 499 11.64 -15.71 13.11
C PHE A 499 13.15 -15.55 13.24
N MET A 500 13.63 -15.06 14.38
CA MET A 500 15.05 -14.90 14.66
C MET A 500 15.34 -15.09 16.13
N ALA A 501 16.51 -15.63 16.46
CA ALA A 501 17.02 -15.77 17.81
C ALA A 501 18.54 -15.56 17.79
N GLY A 502 19.09 -15.08 18.89
CA GLY A 502 20.52 -14.91 19.05
C GLY A 502 20.95 -15.13 20.48
N SER A 503 22.12 -15.72 20.67
CA SER A 503 22.83 -15.79 21.94
C SER A 503 24.31 -15.47 21.72
N ILE A 504 25.13 -15.61 22.76
CA ILE A 504 26.59 -15.55 22.62
C ILE A 504 27.16 -16.74 21.83
N ASP A 505 26.41 -17.84 21.74
CA ASP A 505 26.86 -19.11 21.14
C ASP A 505 26.42 -19.27 19.69
N CYS A 506 25.33 -18.64 19.27
CA CYS A 506 24.81 -18.77 17.91
C CYS A 506 23.84 -17.67 17.49
N ILE A 507 23.60 -17.59 16.18
CA ILE A 507 22.46 -16.91 15.57
C ILE A 507 21.58 -17.96 14.89
N ILE A 508 20.26 -17.84 15.06
CA ILE A 508 19.27 -18.67 14.36
C ILE A 508 18.26 -17.76 13.66
N ILE A 509 17.98 -18.04 12.39
CA ILE A 509 16.95 -17.37 11.60
C ILE A 509 16.04 -18.45 11.03
N GLY A 510 14.74 -18.32 11.29
CA GLY A 510 13.71 -19.29 10.89
C GLY A 510 13.81 -20.60 11.64
N GLY A 511 12.79 -20.97 12.40
CA GLY A 511 12.75 -22.21 13.18
C GLY A 511 11.56 -23.10 12.87
N GLY A 512 11.52 -24.23 13.59
CA GLY A 512 10.48 -25.25 13.52
C GLY A 512 10.82 -26.35 12.54
N ASP A 513 11.16 -27.54 13.05
CA ASP A 513 11.62 -28.69 12.26
C ASP A 513 12.83 -28.39 11.35
N GLY A 514 13.84 -27.76 11.96
CA GLY A 514 15.04 -27.28 11.29
C GLY A 514 15.24 -25.77 11.47
N GLN A 515 16.29 -25.25 10.83
CA GLN A 515 16.72 -23.85 10.91
C GLN A 515 16.96 -23.32 9.49
N ALA A 516 16.29 -22.24 9.09
CA ALA A 516 16.54 -21.69 7.76
C ALA A 516 18.00 -21.21 7.63
N LEU A 517 18.53 -20.63 8.70
CA LEU A 517 19.93 -20.30 8.83
C LEU A 517 20.39 -20.43 10.28
N TYR A 518 21.54 -21.07 10.47
CA TYR A 518 22.27 -21.14 11.72
C TYR A 518 23.70 -20.64 11.49
N LEU A 519 24.22 -19.82 12.40
CA LEU A 519 25.61 -19.38 12.40
C LEU A 519 26.25 -19.67 13.75
N ASP A 520 27.50 -20.10 13.71
CA ASP A 520 28.34 -20.39 14.88
C ASP A 520 28.87 -19.10 15.54
N PRO A 521 29.46 -19.18 16.77
CA PRO A 521 29.85 -17.99 17.53
C PRO A 521 31.04 -17.25 16.92
N ASP A 522 31.84 -17.99 16.16
CA ASP A 522 33.02 -17.49 15.47
C ASP A 522 32.71 -17.02 14.05
N LEU A 523 31.44 -17.01 13.61
CA LEU A 523 31.02 -16.59 12.27
C LEU A 523 31.85 -17.20 11.12
N ASN A 524 32.32 -18.44 11.31
CA ASN A 524 33.15 -19.18 10.37
C ASN A 524 32.33 -20.25 9.64
N TYR A 525 31.35 -20.83 10.34
CA TYR A 525 30.56 -21.93 9.82
C TYR A 525 29.07 -21.66 10.01
N GLY A 526 28.29 -22.11 9.03
CA GLY A 526 26.85 -22.05 9.09
C GLY A 526 26.18 -23.32 8.61
N ARG A 527 24.89 -23.41 8.92
CA ARG A 527 24.01 -24.47 8.46
C ARG A 527 22.71 -23.89 7.94
N THR A 528 22.12 -24.57 6.97
CA THR A 528 20.79 -24.23 6.44
C THR A 528 20.01 -25.50 6.17
N SER A 529 18.75 -25.52 6.59
CA SER A 529 17.81 -26.59 6.33
C SER A 529 16.44 -26.03 6.01
N HIS A 530 15.50 -26.92 5.70
CA HIS A 530 14.09 -26.57 5.75
C HIS A 530 13.68 -26.06 7.14
N CYS A 531 12.72 -25.13 7.21
CA CYS A 531 12.03 -24.78 8.44
C CYS A 531 10.56 -24.43 8.19
N ASN A 532 9.73 -24.67 9.20
CA ASN A 532 8.29 -24.39 9.20
C ASN A 532 7.95 -22.89 9.19
N THR A 533 8.85 -22.02 9.67
CA THR A 533 8.59 -20.57 9.72
C THR A 533 8.51 -19.98 8.31
N PHE A 534 9.41 -20.35 7.41
CA PHE A 534 9.48 -19.80 6.04
C PHE A 534 9.10 -20.80 4.95
N ASN A 535 8.96 -22.09 5.30
CA ASN A 535 8.82 -23.19 4.35
C ASN A 535 9.89 -23.11 3.24
N ASN A 536 11.12 -22.77 3.64
CA ASN A 536 12.25 -22.63 2.73
C ASN A 536 12.85 -24.00 2.42
N GLN A 537 13.55 -24.08 1.29
CA GLN A 537 14.55 -25.12 1.06
C GLN A 537 15.91 -24.67 1.62
N PRO A 538 16.90 -25.57 1.79
CA PRO A 538 18.26 -25.17 2.16
C PRO A 538 18.76 -24.05 1.25
N LEU A 539 19.22 -22.93 1.82
CA LEU A 539 19.51 -21.69 1.10
C LEU A 539 20.80 -21.77 0.26
N CYS A 540 21.70 -22.66 0.65
CA CYS A 540 22.96 -23.02 -0.01
C CYS A 540 23.31 -24.46 0.43
N SER A 541 24.56 -24.90 0.24
CA SER A 541 25.08 -26.13 0.84
C SER A 541 24.69 -26.25 2.33
N GLU A 542 24.08 -27.37 2.75
CA GLU A 542 23.47 -27.51 4.09
C GLU A 542 24.41 -27.23 5.27
N THR A 543 25.70 -27.53 5.08
CA THR A 543 26.81 -27.11 5.93
C THR A 543 27.77 -26.34 5.07
N PHE A 544 28.13 -25.13 5.50
CA PHE A 544 28.97 -24.24 4.69
C PHE A 544 29.98 -23.48 5.55
N GLN A 545 31.10 -23.12 4.92
CA GLN A 545 32.07 -22.19 5.50
C GLN A 545 31.80 -20.78 4.95
N ILE A 546 31.82 -19.80 5.85
CA ILE A 546 31.59 -18.39 5.55
C ILE A 546 32.88 -17.80 5.01
N SER A 547 32.81 -17.17 3.83
CA SER A 547 33.90 -16.36 3.28
C SER A 547 33.75 -14.90 3.70
N ILE A 548 32.55 -14.35 3.48
CA ILE A 548 32.21 -12.96 3.82
C ILE A 548 30.80 -12.94 4.40
N ILE A 549 30.61 -12.15 5.45
CA ILE A 549 29.31 -11.82 6.02
C ILE A 549 29.21 -10.31 6.11
N GLU A 550 28.12 -9.74 5.61
CA GLU A 550 27.80 -8.31 5.71
C GLU A 550 26.45 -8.12 6.37
N VAL A 551 26.33 -7.13 7.23
CA VAL A 551 25.07 -6.70 7.81
C VAL A 551 24.83 -5.25 7.46
N TRP A 552 23.69 -5.00 6.85
CA TRP A 552 23.27 -3.70 6.37
C TRP A 552 22.11 -3.17 7.21
N GLY A 553 22.26 -1.95 7.70
CA GLY A 553 21.21 -1.15 8.32
C GLY A 553 20.61 -0.15 7.34
N PHE A 554 19.67 0.65 7.86
CA PHE A 554 18.89 1.60 7.09
C PHE A 554 19.16 3.00 7.64
N LYS A 555 19.98 3.78 6.94
CA LYS A 555 20.35 5.15 7.34
C LYS A 555 19.35 6.16 6.75
N ASP A 556 18.82 7.03 7.60
CA ASP A 556 17.98 8.13 7.15
C ASP A 556 18.79 9.19 6.41
N ASN A 557 18.24 9.70 5.30
CA ASN A 557 18.86 10.74 4.47
C ASN A 557 19.03 12.11 5.18
N MET A 558 18.54 12.27 6.42
CA MET A 558 18.34 13.56 7.07
C MET A 558 19.58 14.18 7.75
N ASN A 559 20.76 13.55 7.70
CA ASN A 559 21.93 14.01 8.49
C ASN A 559 23.10 14.60 7.69
N ASN A 560 23.00 14.81 6.37
CA ASN A 560 24.16 15.29 5.60
C ASN A 560 24.33 16.83 5.51
N ASP A 561 23.39 17.64 5.99
CA ASP A 561 23.52 19.12 5.88
C ASP A 561 23.95 19.83 7.18
N GLY A 562 24.32 19.10 8.24
CA GLY A 562 24.56 19.69 9.57
C GLY A 562 26.01 19.77 10.07
N ALA A 563 26.98 19.09 9.45
CA ALA A 563 28.26 18.80 10.12
C ALA A 563 29.54 19.37 9.48
N HIS A 564 29.44 20.29 8.50
CA HIS A 564 30.62 20.91 7.88
C HIS A 564 30.77 22.43 8.09
N SER A 565 30.10 23.01 9.08
CA SER A 565 30.22 24.45 9.41
C SER A 565 30.69 24.71 10.85
N ALA A 566 31.67 23.94 11.33
CA ALA A 566 32.39 24.28 12.54
C ALA A 566 33.78 23.66 12.50
N LEU A 567 34.68 24.29 11.73
CA LEU A 567 36.15 24.30 11.89
C LEU A 567 36.75 24.92 10.62
N HIS A 568 36.73 26.25 10.55
CA HIS A 568 37.87 27.09 10.13
C HIS A 568 37.55 28.57 10.34
#